data_AF-A0A496WF72-F1
#
_entry.id   AF-A0A496WF72-F1
#
_cell.length_a   1.000
_cell.length_b   1.000
_cell.length_c   1.000
_cell.angle_alpha   90.00
_cell.angle_beta   90.00
_cell.angle_gamma   90.00
#
_symmetry.space_group_name_H-M   'P 1'
#
loop_
_entity.id
_entity.type
_entity.pdbx_description
1 polymer ?
#
loop_
_entity_poly.entity_id
_entity_poly.type
_entity_poly.pdbx_seq_one_letter_code
_entity_poly.pdbx_strand_id
1 'polypeptide(L)'
;MSESNANPEEITTPDGIPLKVALRRTLRHRKRTALLLVAPLFVFILVTFLFPIFDMLSRSVDNKIMHQVLPQTTVLLAKWDDSTGELPNEAIFKTFVLEAQVAAKEKTINKVGKRLNYDKSGMSSLFRKTGRKLQRFDPDKLKTNYTDLVLGIDKKWKDILVWQLFKRESGKYTPSYYYAAVDAQMTADGLHSKAENKQIYMKLFYRTLY
;
A
#
# COMPACT_ATOMS: atom_id res chain seq x y z
N MET A 1 -62.78 7.67 43.09
CA MET A 1 -62.21 7.38 41.77
C MET A 1 -62.35 8.62 40.92
N SER A 2 -61.25 9.36 40.73
CA SER A 2 -61.04 10.33 39.63
C SER A 2 -59.63 10.86 39.81
N GLU A 3 -58.68 10.19 39.18
CA GLU A 3 -57.31 10.68 39.06
C GLU A 3 -57.33 11.93 38.18
N SER A 4 -57.01 13.07 38.79
CA SER A 4 -56.71 14.30 38.09
C SER A 4 -55.43 14.08 37.27
N ASN A 5 -55.58 13.73 35.99
CA ASN A 5 -54.50 13.81 35.00
C ASN A 5 -54.12 15.28 34.79
N ALA A 6 -53.29 15.80 35.69
CA ALA A 6 -52.61 17.06 35.51
C ALA A 6 -51.53 16.87 34.43
N ASN A 7 -51.92 17.10 33.17
CA ASN A 7 -50.96 17.27 32.09
C ASN A 7 -50.15 18.52 32.44
N PRO A 8 -48.82 18.45 32.61
CA PRO A 8 -48.04 19.61 33.06
C PRO A 8 -48.21 20.71 32.01
N GLU A 9 -48.78 21.84 32.44
CA GLU A 9 -48.98 23.02 31.60
C GLU A 9 -47.69 23.30 30.81
N GLU A 10 -47.75 23.21 29.49
CA GLU A 10 -46.60 23.47 28.64
C GLU A 10 -46.17 24.92 28.86
N ILE A 11 -45.04 25.11 29.53
CA ILE A 11 -44.47 26.44 29.77
C ILE A 11 -44.21 27.08 28.40
N THR A 12 -44.91 28.17 28.09
CA THR A 12 -44.84 28.90 26.82
C THR A 12 -44.13 30.24 26.99
N THR A 13 -43.48 30.70 25.93
CA THR A 13 -42.96 32.08 25.85
C THR A 13 -44.12 33.09 25.75
N PRO A 14 -43.90 34.40 25.95
CA PRO A 14 -44.96 35.43 25.87
C PRO A 14 -45.79 35.40 24.57
N ASP A 15 -45.20 34.88 23.49
CA ASP A 15 -45.83 34.73 22.17
C ASP A 15 -46.59 33.40 21.96
N GLY A 16 -46.82 32.61 23.01
CA GLY A 16 -47.57 31.35 22.96
C GLY A 16 -46.81 30.14 22.38
N ILE A 17 -45.52 30.29 22.09
CA ILE A 17 -44.67 29.21 21.56
C ILE A 17 -44.20 28.33 22.73
N PRO A 18 -44.26 26.98 22.63
CA PRO A 18 -43.71 26.10 23.65
C PRO A 18 -42.24 26.42 23.92
N LEU A 19 -41.86 26.60 25.20
CA LEU A 19 -40.53 27.06 25.60
C LEU A 19 -39.42 26.16 25.04
N LYS A 20 -39.65 24.84 24.98
CA LYS A 20 -38.70 23.88 24.37
C LYS A 20 -38.39 24.19 22.91
N VAL A 21 -39.38 24.64 22.14
CA VAL A 21 -39.24 24.96 20.71
C VAL A 21 -38.46 26.27 20.55
N ALA A 22 -38.83 27.30 21.32
CA ALA A 22 -38.12 28.59 21.33
C ALA A 22 -36.65 28.44 21.78
N LEU A 23 -36.40 27.60 22.80
CA LEU A 23 -35.06 27.31 23.31
C LEU A 23 -34.21 26.54 22.28
N ARG A 24 -34.78 25.53 21.61
CA ARG A 24 -34.06 24.82 20.53
C ARG A 24 -33.70 25.72 19.36
N ARG A 25 -34.58 26.64 18.98
CA ARG A 25 -34.36 27.58 17.87
C ARG A 25 -33.20 28.54 18.18
N THR A 26 -33.20 29.12 19.38
CA THR A 26 -32.13 30.00 19.85
C THR A 26 -30.81 29.26 20.06
N LEU A 27 -30.84 28.04 20.62
CA LEU A 27 -29.67 27.18 20.77
C LEU A 27 -29.04 26.80 19.42
N ARG A 28 -29.84 26.47 18.40
CA ARG A 28 -29.34 26.17 17.04
C ARG A 28 -28.63 27.37 16.43
N HIS A 29 -29.19 28.58 16.58
CA HIS A 29 -28.56 29.80 16.09
C HIS A 29 -27.23 30.06 16.78
N ARG A 30 -27.20 30.04 18.13
CA ARG A 30 -25.96 30.23 18.89
C ARG A 30 -24.90 29.19 18.55
N LYS A 31 -25.28 27.91 18.40
CA LYS A 31 -24.38 26.81 18.01
C LYS A 31 -23.83 26.97 16.59
N ARG A 32 -24.65 27.39 15.63
CA ARG A 32 -24.18 27.71 14.26
C ARG A 32 -23.23 28.89 14.24
N THR A 33 -23.53 29.97 14.96
CA THR A 33 -22.64 31.13 15.04
C THR A 33 -21.30 30.77 15.66
N ALA A 34 -21.29 30.00 16.77
CA ALA A 34 -20.06 29.50 17.38
C ALA A 34 -19.26 28.59 16.42
N LEU A 35 -19.94 27.69 15.70
CA LEU A 35 -19.31 26.85 14.67
C LEU A 35 -18.70 27.69 13.54
N LEU A 36 -19.42 28.71 13.05
CA LEU A 36 -18.96 29.58 11.98
C LEU A 36 -17.79 30.48 12.41
N LEU A 37 -17.68 30.84 13.69
CA LEU A 37 -16.52 31.56 14.21
C LEU A 37 -15.26 30.68 14.19
N VAL A 38 -15.39 29.39 14.51
CA VAL A 38 -14.26 28.45 14.60
C VAL A 38 -13.98 27.76 13.25
N ALA A 39 -14.95 27.70 12.35
CA ALA A 39 -14.86 27.03 11.06
C ALA A 39 -13.66 27.47 10.20
N PRO A 40 -13.30 28.78 10.09
CA PRO A 40 -12.14 29.19 9.30
C PRO A 40 -10.83 28.58 9.79
N LEU A 41 -10.59 28.59 11.10
CA LEU A 41 -9.42 27.98 11.70
C LEU A 41 -9.45 26.45 11.53
N PHE A 42 -10.61 25.83 11.73
CA PHE A 42 -10.76 24.39 11.56
C PHE A 42 -10.49 23.95 10.11
N VAL A 43 -11.07 24.65 9.12
CA VAL A 43 -10.82 24.41 7.70
C VAL A 43 -9.35 24.63 7.36
N PHE A 44 -8.73 25.69 7.90
CA PHE A 44 -7.29 25.92 7.76
C PHE A 44 -6.47 24.72 8.24
N ILE A 45 -6.78 24.15 9.42
CA ILE A 45 -6.10 22.96 9.94
C ILE A 45 -6.34 21.73 9.06
N LEU A 46 -7.56 21.52 8.57
CA LEU A 46 -7.87 20.40 7.67
C LEU A 46 -7.03 20.48 6.38
N VAL A 47 -6.92 21.66 5.79
CA VAL A 47 -6.19 21.86 4.53
C VAL A 47 -4.67 21.81 4.74
N THR A 48 -4.15 22.36 5.84
CA THR A 48 -2.70 22.48 6.06
C THR A 48 -2.08 21.27 6.74
N PHE A 49 -2.83 20.54 7.55
CA PHE A 49 -2.34 19.36 8.26
C PHE A 49 -2.98 18.08 7.75
N LEU A 50 -4.32 17.99 7.77
CA LEU A 50 -5.00 16.71 7.47
C LEU A 50 -4.79 16.29 6.01
N PHE A 51 -4.89 17.22 5.06
CA PHE A 51 -4.68 16.92 3.64
C PHE A 51 -3.24 16.46 3.32
N PRO A 52 -2.16 17.17 3.74
CA PRO A 52 -0.79 16.68 3.55
C PRO A 52 -0.51 15.36 4.26
N ILE A 53 -1.05 15.14 5.47
CA ILE A 53 -0.92 13.85 6.18
C ILE A 53 -1.56 12.74 5.35
N PHE A 54 -2.77 12.96 4.84
CA PHE A 54 -3.44 11.97 4.00
C PHE A 54 -2.68 11.71 2.70
N ASP A 55 -2.17 12.74 2.03
CA ASP A 55 -1.33 12.58 0.83
C ASP A 55 -0.09 11.75 1.15
N MET A 56 0.60 12.05 2.25
CA MET A 56 1.76 11.27 2.70
C MET A 56 1.43 9.82 3.06
N LEU A 57 0.30 9.58 3.74
CA LEU A 57 -0.18 8.22 4.04
C LEU A 57 -0.52 7.46 2.75
N SER A 58 -1.14 8.10 1.76
CA SER A 58 -1.44 7.45 0.48
C SER A 58 -0.17 7.12 -0.31
N ARG A 59 0.86 7.97 -0.24
CA ARG A 59 2.19 7.69 -0.81
C ARG A 59 2.89 6.52 -0.11
N SER A 60 2.59 6.30 1.17
CA SER A 60 3.21 5.21 1.95
C SER A 60 2.76 3.80 1.55
N VAL A 61 1.73 3.66 0.71
CA VAL A 61 1.33 2.39 0.07
C VAL A 61 1.57 2.34 -1.42
N ASP A 62 2.10 3.41 -2.01
CA ASP A 62 2.32 3.51 -3.45
C ASP A 62 3.45 2.56 -3.89
N ASN A 63 3.13 1.68 -4.83
CA ASN A 63 4.06 0.70 -5.38
C ASN A 63 4.16 0.77 -6.91
N LYS A 64 3.97 1.98 -7.47
CA LYS A 64 4.06 2.23 -8.92
C LYS A 64 5.37 1.79 -9.55
N ILE A 65 6.48 1.69 -8.80
CA ILE A 65 7.80 1.37 -9.36
C ILE A 65 7.82 0.08 -10.18
N MET A 66 7.02 -0.91 -9.75
CA MET A 66 6.97 -2.22 -10.39
C MET A 66 6.30 -2.12 -11.76
N HIS A 67 5.14 -1.45 -11.83
CA HIS A 67 4.43 -1.16 -13.08
C HIS A 67 5.17 -0.15 -13.98
N GLN A 68 5.90 0.81 -13.40
CA GLN A 68 6.65 1.80 -14.18
C GLN A 68 7.84 1.17 -14.91
N VAL A 69 8.50 0.17 -14.30
CA VAL A 69 9.70 -0.45 -14.84
C VAL A 69 9.38 -1.71 -15.65
N LEU A 70 8.37 -2.49 -15.25
CA LEU A 70 7.99 -3.77 -15.86
C LEU A 70 6.47 -3.84 -16.11
N PRO A 71 5.89 -2.92 -16.93
CA PRO A 71 4.45 -2.76 -17.07
C PRO A 71 3.72 -4.00 -17.58
N GLN A 72 4.26 -4.68 -18.60
CA GLN A 72 3.62 -5.85 -19.18
C GLN A 72 3.86 -7.09 -18.30
N THR A 73 5.05 -7.24 -17.72
CA THR A 73 5.35 -8.35 -16.82
C THR A 73 4.41 -8.37 -15.63
N THR A 74 4.18 -7.21 -15.01
CA THR A 74 3.26 -7.07 -13.86
C THR A 74 1.82 -7.42 -14.22
N VAL A 75 1.35 -7.06 -15.42
CA VAL A 75 0.01 -7.42 -15.91
C VAL A 75 -0.12 -8.92 -16.15
N LEU A 76 0.90 -9.57 -16.73
CA LEU A 76 0.88 -11.02 -16.96
C LEU A 76 1.00 -11.80 -15.64
N LEU A 77 1.86 -11.35 -14.71
CA LEU A 77 1.99 -11.95 -13.39
C LEU A 77 0.68 -11.91 -12.59
N ALA A 78 -0.12 -10.85 -12.73
CA ALA A 78 -1.43 -10.77 -12.09
C ALA A 78 -2.39 -11.88 -12.53
N LYS A 79 -2.23 -12.41 -13.76
CA LYS A 79 -3.05 -13.48 -14.33
C LYS A 79 -2.50 -14.89 -14.07
N TRP A 80 -1.23 -15.01 -13.71
CA TRP A 80 -0.60 -16.30 -13.40
C TRP A 80 -1.14 -16.86 -12.09
N ASP A 81 -1.49 -18.14 -12.07
CA ASP A 81 -1.92 -18.84 -10.87
C ASP A 81 -0.70 -19.30 -10.05
N ASP A 82 -0.50 -18.64 -8.92
CA ASP A 82 0.63 -18.83 -8.03
C ASP A 82 0.39 -19.89 -6.94
N SER A 83 -0.81 -20.49 -6.92
CA SER A 83 -1.18 -21.59 -6.00
C SER A 83 -0.76 -22.97 -6.49
N THR A 84 -0.47 -23.10 -7.79
CA THR A 84 -0.12 -24.36 -8.45
C THR A 84 1.23 -24.95 -8.01
N GLY A 85 2.11 -24.14 -7.43
CA GLY A 85 3.49 -24.56 -7.14
C GLY A 85 4.41 -24.55 -8.36
N GLU A 86 3.91 -24.17 -9.54
CA GLU A 86 4.67 -24.14 -10.79
C GLU A 86 5.21 -22.75 -11.10
N LEU A 87 6.33 -22.68 -11.84
CA LEU A 87 6.87 -21.41 -12.31
C LEU A 87 5.95 -20.74 -13.34
N PRO A 88 6.05 -19.41 -13.53
CA PRO A 88 5.31 -18.72 -14.56
C PRO A 88 5.56 -19.29 -15.96
N ASN A 89 4.60 -19.10 -16.87
CA ASN A 89 4.75 -19.57 -18.23
C ASN A 89 5.81 -18.79 -19.03
N GLU A 90 6.22 -19.36 -20.16
CA GLU A 90 7.23 -18.80 -21.06
C GLU A 90 6.90 -17.36 -21.50
N ALA A 91 5.62 -17.01 -21.65
CA ALA A 91 5.20 -15.66 -22.01
C ALA A 91 5.61 -14.62 -20.96
N ILE A 92 5.45 -14.93 -19.67
CA ILE A 92 5.89 -14.07 -18.57
C ILE A 92 7.41 -13.91 -18.57
N PHE A 93 8.15 -15.00 -18.76
CA PHE A 93 9.61 -14.97 -18.84
C PHE A 93 10.11 -14.13 -20.02
N LYS A 94 9.51 -14.32 -21.20
CA LYS A 94 9.82 -13.52 -22.41
C LYS A 94 9.60 -12.04 -22.16
N THR A 95 8.42 -11.66 -21.68
CA THR A 95 8.08 -10.26 -21.40
C THR A 95 9.01 -9.67 -20.34
N PHE A 96 9.28 -10.41 -19.27
CA PHE A 96 10.23 -10.00 -18.24
C PHE A 96 11.63 -9.74 -18.80
N VAL A 97 12.15 -10.63 -19.65
CA VAL A 97 13.48 -10.48 -20.25
C VAL A 97 13.58 -9.22 -21.10
N LEU A 98 12.58 -8.97 -21.96
CA LEU A 98 12.56 -7.81 -22.86
C LEU A 98 12.45 -6.51 -22.07
N GLU A 99 11.55 -6.42 -21.09
CA GLU A 99 11.40 -5.22 -20.26
C GLU A 99 12.62 -5.03 -19.33
N ALA A 100 13.12 -6.09 -18.71
CA ALA A 100 14.29 -6.02 -17.84
C ALA A 100 15.56 -5.63 -18.59
N GLN A 101 15.68 -5.97 -19.87
CA GLN A 101 16.76 -5.50 -20.73
C GLN A 101 16.68 -3.97 -20.93
N VAL A 102 15.50 -3.45 -21.28
CA VAL A 102 15.29 -1.99 -21.43
C VAL A 102 15.57 -1.28 -20.10
N ALA A 103 14.98 -1.78 -19.01
CA ALA A 103 15.19 -1.25 -17.67
C ALA A 103 16.66 -1.33 -17.20
N ALA A 104 17.42 -2.32 -17.67
CA ALA A 104 18.85 -2.41 -17.38
C ALA A 104 19.64 -1.33 -18.12
N LYS A 105 19.32 -1.06 -19.40
CA LYS A 105 19.94 0.01 -20.20
C LYS A 105 19.62 1.39 -19.60
N GLU A 106 18.40 1.59 -19.11
CA GLU A 106 17.97 2.81 -18.43
C GLU A 106 18.39 2.91 -16.95
N LYS A 107 19.05 1.87 -16.42
CA LYS A 107 19.49 1.77 -15.02
C LYS A 107 18.34 1.82 -14.01
N THR A 108 17.11 1.49 -14.42
CA THR A 108 15.90 1.48 -13.58
C THR A 108 15.62 0.10 -12.96
N ILE A 109 16.13 -1.00 -13.52
CA ILE A 109 15.90 -2.38 -13.03
C ILE A 109 16.32 -2.59 -11.57
N ASN A 110 17.33 -1.86 -11.10
CA ASN A 110 17.80 -1.94 -9.71
C ASN A 110 16.77 -1.39 -8.71
N LYS A 111 15.87 -0.48 -9.15
CA LYS A 111 14.81 0.07 -8.30
C LYS A 111 13.80 -1.03 -7.94
N VAL A 112 13.45 -1.90 -8.90
CA VAL A 112 12.61 -3.09 -8.68
C VAL A 112 13.27 -4.03 -7.67
N GLY A 113 14.56 -4.35 -7.87
CA GLY A 113 15.31 -5.19 -6.95
C GLY A 113 15.34 -4.65 -5.52
N LYS A 114 15.56 -3.34 -5.35
CA LYS A 114 15.54 -2.67 -4.04
C LYS A 114 14.16 -2.75 -3.40
N ARG A 115 13.09 -2.53 -4.16
CA ARG A 115 11.72 -2.60 -3.65
C ARG A 115 11.41 -3.99 -3.10
N LEU A 116 11.72 -5.04 -3.85
CA LEU A 116 11.50 -6.42 -3.41
C LEU A 116 12.43 -6.85 -2.26
N ASN A 117 13.54 -6.13 -2.05
CA ASN A 117 14.49 -6.45 -0.99
C ASN A 117 14.02 -6.07 0.41
N TYR A 118 13.03 -5.17 0.53
CA TYR A 118 12.37 -4.89 1.81
C TYR A 118 11.65 -6.14 2.35
N ASP A 119 11.11 -6.95 1.45
CA ASP A 119 10.40 -8.20 1.77
C ASP A 119 11.36 -9.39 1.85
N LYS A 120 12.17 -9.64 0.80
CA LYS A 120 13.07 -10.80 0.74
C LYS A 120 14.53 -10.40 0.53
N SER A 121 15.41 -10.87 1.40
CA SER A 121 16.84 -10.54 1.31
C SER A 121 17.48 -11.08 0.04
N GLY A 122 18.31 -10.26 -0.60
CA GLY A 122 19.10 -10.63 -1.76
C GLY A 122 18.39 -10.43 -3.10
N MET A 123 17.19 -9.83 -3.11
CA MET A 123 16.49 -9.42 -4.32
C MET A 123 17.23 -8.30 -5.06
N SER A 124 17.82 -7.35 -4.32
CA SER A 124 18.68 -6.31 -4.91
C SER A 124 19.81 -6.90 -5.75
N SER A 125 20.50 -7.90 -5.21
CA SER A 125 21.60 -8.58 -5.91
C SER A 125 21.13 -9.40 -7.10
N LEU A 126 19.98 -10.08 -6.96
CA LEU A 126 19.37 -10.87 -8.02
C LEU A 126 19.03 -10.01 -9.24
N PHE A 127 18.31 -8.91 -9.04
CA PHE A 127 17.95 -7.99 -10.13
C PHE A 127 19.17 -7.28 -10.70
N ARG A 128 20.14 -6.89 -9.88
CA ARG A 128 21.40 -6.30 -10.37
C ARG A 128 22.17 -7.26 -11.28
N LYS A 129 22.28 -8.53 -10.90
CA LYS A 129 22.94 -9.56 -11.70
C LYS A 129 22.18 -9.86 -12.99
N THR A 130 20.85 -9.91 -12.89
CA THR A 130 19.93 -10.11 -14.03
C THR A 130 20.06 -9.00 -15.04
N GLY A 131 19.95 -7.74 -14.60
CA GLY A 131 20.13 -6.57 -15.46
C GLY A 131 21.49 -6.55 -16.17
N ARG A 132 22.59 -6.86 -15.48
CA ARG A 132 23.92 -6.93 -16.12
C ARG A 132 24.01 -7.98 -17.24
N LYS A 133 23.41 -9.16 -17.05
CA LYS A 133 23.41 -10.21 -18.08
C LYS A 133 22.50 -9.81 -19.25
N LEU A 134 21.30 -9.31 -18.96
CA LEU A 134 20.31 -8.93 -19.98
C LEU A 134 20.69 -7.67 -20.76
N GLN A 135 21.47 -6.76 -20.18
CA GLN A 135 21.98 -5.59 -20.91
C GLN A 135 22.80 -5.96 -22.14
N ARG A 136 23.48 -7.12 -22.11
CA ARG A 136 24.32 -7.66 -23.20
C ARG A 136 23.64 -8.77 -23.99
N PHE A 137 22.41 -9.13 -23.62
CA PHE A 137 21.65 -10.18 -24.28
C PHE A 137 21.15 -9.69 -25.65
N ASP A 138 21.08 -10.61 -26.59
CA ASP A 138 20.57 -10.36 -27.93
C ASP A 138 19.43 -11.36 -28.19
N PRO A 139 18.15 -10.90 -28.23
CA PRO A 139 17.00 -11.78 -28.42
C PRO A 139 17.09 -12.66 -29.67
N ASP A 140 17.73 -12.16 -30.74
CA ASP A 140 17.84 -12.89 -32.02
C ASP A 140 18.85 -14.04 -31.95
N LYS A 141 19.74 -14.03 -30.94
CA LYS A 141 20.74 -15.08 -30.71
C LYS A 141 20.32 -16.08 -29.64
N LEU A 142 19.06 -16.02 -29.18
CA LEU A 142 18.55 -16.93 -28.19
C LEU A 142 18.42 -18.34 -28.80
N LYS A 143 19.20 -19.29 -28.29
CA LYS A 143 19.20 -20.70 -28.72
C LYS A 143 18.25 -21.59 -27.92
N THR A 144 17.79 -21.12 -26.76
CA THR A 144 16.92 -21.84 -25.81
C THR A 144 15.59 -21.09 -25.65
N ASN A 145 14.74 -21.48 -24.70
CA ASN A 145 13.59 -20.67 -24.30
C ASN A 145 14.03 -19.56 -23.30
N TYR A 146 13.15 -18.58 -23.05
CA TYR A 146 13.38 -17.47 -22.13
C TYR A 146 13.38 -17.91 -20.67
N THR A 147 12.61 -18.94 -20.30
CA THR A 147 12.66 -19.55 -18.97
C THR A 147 14.08 -20.01 -18.64
N ASP A 148 14.68 -20.85 -19.46
CA ASP A 148 16.04 -21.40 -19.27
C ASP A 148 17.09 -20.31 -19.24
N LEU A 149 16.94 -19.26 -20.06
CA LEU A 149 17.80 -18.08 -20.00
C LEU A 149 17.80 -17.49 -18.59
N VAL A 150 16.63 -17.17 -18.03
CA VAL A 150 16.49 -16.53 -16.72
C VAL A 150 16.93 -17.47 -15.59
N LEU A 151 16.53 -18.75 -15.65
CA LEU A 151 16.94 -19.77 -14.66
C LEU A 151 18.46 -20.01 -14.68
N GLY A 152 19.12 -19.84 -15.83
CA GLY A 152 20.56 -19.89 -16.00
C GLY A 152 21.30 -18.62 -15.52
N ILE A 153 20.60 -17.50 -15.32
CA ILE A 153 21.22 -16.29 -14.76
C ILE A 153 21.61 -16.50 -13.31
N ASP A 154 20.66 -16.94 -12.50
CA ASP A 154 20.81 -17.16 -11.06
C ASP A 154 19.82 -18.20 -10.56
N LYS A 155 20.28 -19.11 -9.68
CA LYS A 155 19.46 -20.18 -9.11
C LYS A 155 18.24 -19.68 -8.35
N LYS A 156 18.26 -18.45 -7.82
CA LYS A 156 17.10 -17.87 -7.12
C LYS A 156 15.87 -17.71 -8.02
N TRP A 157 16.02 -17.62 -9.34
CA TRP A 157 14.88 -17.57 -10.25
C TRP A 157 14.10 -18.88 -10.33
N LYS A 158 14.69 -20.00 -9.87
CA LYS A 158 14.02 -21.30 -9.74
C LYS A 158 13.12 -21.38 -8.50
N ASP A 159 13.29 -20.46 -7.55
CA ASP A 159 12.47 -20.41 -6.33
C ASP A 159 11.13 -19.75 -6.65
N ILE A 160 10.03 -20.51 -6.58
CA ILE A 160 8.69 -19.98 -6.83
C ILE A 160 8.32 -18.83 -5.88
N LEU A 161 8.85 -18.82 -4.65
CA LEU A 161 8.61 -17.74 -3.69
C LEU A 161 9.12 -16.39 -4.21
N VAL A 162 10.11 -16.39 -5.11
CA VAL A 162 10.58 -15.16 -5.77
C VAL A 162 9.51 -14.62 -6.72
N TRP A 163 8.86 -15.49 -7.49
CA TRP A 163 7.79 -15.12 -8.42
C TRP A 163 6.50 -14.76 -7.71
N GLN A 164 6.13 -15.48 -6.65
CA GLN A 164 5.00 -15.13 -5.77
C GLN A 164 5.19 -13.76 -5.14
N LEU A 165 6.38 -13.49 -4.59
CA LEU A 165 6.72 -12.16 -4.08
C LEU A 165 6.61 -11.10 -5.19
N PHE A 166 7.12 -11.41 -6.37
CA PHE A 166 7.06 -10.47 -7.49
C PHE A 166 5.61 -10.19 -7.89
N LYS A 167 4.74 -11.19 -8.00
CA LYS A 167 3.30 -11.04 -8.25
C LYS A 167 2.61 -10.23 -7.15
N ARG A 168 2.84 -10.58 -5.87
CA ARG A 168 2.25 -9.87 -4.72
C ARG A 168 2.59 -8.38 -4.74
N GLU A 169 3.85 -8.06 -4.97
CA GLU A 169 4.32 -6.69 -5.06
C GLU A 169 4.16 -6.10 -6.47
N SER A 170 3.46 -6.76 -7.41
CA SER A 170 3.17 -6.16 -8.72
C SER A 170 2.00 -5.19 -8.67
N GLY A 171 1.17 -5.23 -7.62
CA GLY A 171 0.02 -4.33 -7.48
C GLY A 171 0.42 -2.86 -7.31
N LYS A 172 -0.44 -1.96 -7.81
CA LYS A 172 -0.27 -0.50 -7.69
C LYS A 172 -0.18 -0.01 -6.23
N TYR A 173 -0.83 -0.72 -5.33
CA TYR A 173 -0.83 -0.48 -3.90
C TYR A 173 -0.33 -1.71 -3.16
N THR A 174 0.35 -1.51 -2.04
CA THR A 174 0.87 -2.61 -1.22
C THR A 174 0.75 -2.30 0.27
N PRO A 175 0.17 -3.21 1.09
CA PRO A 175 0.16 -3.08 2.54
C PRO A 175 1.50 -3.43 3.19
N SER A 176 2.48 -3.94 2.43
CA SER A 176 3.76 -4.44 2.95
C SER A 176 4.55 -3.40 3.74
N TYR A 177 4.39 -2.10 3.43
CA TYR A 177 4.99 -1.02 4.23
C TYR A 177 4.40 -0.90 5.64
N TYR A 178 3.08 -1.09 5.79
CA TYR A 178 2.43 -1.07 7.09
C TYR A 178 2.74 -2.31 7.91
N TYR A 179 2.76 -3.49 7.29
CA TYR A 179 3.24 -4.70 7.96
C TYR A 179 4.66 -4.50 8.44
N ALA A 180 5.52 -3.93 7.59
CA ALA A 180 6.88 -3.64 7.97
C ALA A 180 6.97 -2.70 9.18
N ALA A 181 6.11 -1.69 9.30
CA ALA A 181 6.12 -0.75 10.43
C ALA A 181 5.81 -1.39 11.79
N VAL A 182 5.08 -2.52 11.79
CA VAL A 182 4.78 -3.32 12.99
C VAL A 182 5.63 -4.59 13.06
N ASP A 183 6.80 -4.58 12.43
CA ASP A 183 7.76 -5.70 12.39
C ASP A 183 7.17 -7.02 11.83
N ALA A 184 6.14 -6.93 10.97
CA ALA A 184 5.46 -8.05 10.32
C ALA A 184 5.71 -8.07 8.80
N GLN A 185 5.37 -9.19 8.16
CA GLN A 185 5.45 -9.39 6.71
C GLN A 185 4.37 -10.37 6.25
N MET A 186 3.84 -10.14 5.05
CA MET A 186 2.99 -11.13 4.39
C MET A 186 3.86 -12.22 3.75
N THR A 187 3.49 -13.47 3.94
CA THR A 187 4.11 -14.67 3.33
C THR A 187 3.04 -15.47 2.57
N ALA A 188 3.43 -16.58 1.95
CA ALA A 188 2.46 -17.46 1.29
C ALA A 188 1.42 -18.04 2.28
N ASP A 189 1.84 -18.26 3.54
CA ASP A 189 1.00 -18.85 4.59
C ASP A 189 0.20 -17.82 5.40
N GLY A 190 0.36 -16.52 5.08
CA GLY A 190 -0.32 -15.42 5.76
C GLY A 190 0.63 -14.41 6.40
N LEU A 191 0.11 -13.65 7.37
CA LEU A 191 0.85 -12.60 8.07
C LEU A 191 1.71 -13.21 9.19
N HIS A 192 3.02 -12.97 9.14
CA HIS A 192 3.96 -13.44 10.15
C HIS A 192 4.86 -12.31 10.63
N SER A 193 5.38 -12.43 11.85
CA SER A 193 6.48 -11.58 12.30
C SER A 193 7.70 -11.75 11.39
N LYS A 194 8.44 -10.68 11.18
CA LYS A 194 9.74 -10.76 10.50
C LYS A 194 10.70 -11.61 11.32
N ALA A 195 11.79 -12.04 10.69
CA ALA A 195 12.91 -12.66 11.42
C ALA A 195 13.36 -11.73 12.57
N GLU A 196 13.75 -12.31 13.70
CA GLU A 196 14.06 -11.58 14.95
C GLU A 196 15.06 -10.44 14.74
N ASN A 197 16.09 -10.66 13.92
CA ASN A 197 17.10 -9.67 13.55
C ASN A 197 16.57 -8.48 12.71
N LYS A 198 15.32 -8.52 12.28
CA LYS A 198 14.63 -7.46 11.53
C LYS A 198 13.46 -6.85 12.30
N GLN A 199 13.15 -7.32 13.50
CA GLN A 199 12.10 -6.76 14.36
C GLN A 199 12.69 -5.61 15.19
N ILE A 200 12.72 -4.42 14.61
CA ILE A 200 13.42 -3.26 15.20
C ILE A 200 12.44 -2.13 15.50
N TYR A 201 11.39 -1.98 14.70
CA TYR A 201 10.55 -0.79 14.75
C TYR A 201 9.70 -0.71 16.02
N MET A 202 9.00 -1.78 16.40
CA MET A 202 8.17 -1.79 17.61
C MET A 202 9.00 -1.56 18.87
N LYS A 203 10.20 -2.15 18.92
CA LYS A 203 11.15 -1.92 20.01
C LYS A 203 11.61 -0.47 20.09
N LEU A 204 11.89 0.17 18.95
CA LEU A 204 12.27 1.59 18.90
C LEU A 204 11.09 2.50 19.25
N PHE A 205 9.89 2.21 18.76
CA PHE A 205 8.68 2.97 19.10
C PHE A 205 8.43 2.98 20.61
N TYR A 206 8.50 1.80 21.25
CA TYR A 206 8.35 1.71 22.69
C TYR A 206 9.39 2.55 23.44
N ARG A 207 10.67 2.43 23.08
CA ARG A 207 11.78 3.22 23.66
C ARG A 207 11.71 4.72 23.41
N THR A 208 10.92 5.16 22.45
CA THR A 208 10.77 6.59 22.13
C THR A 208 9.65 7.22 22.94
N LEU A 209 8.63 6.43 23.32
CA LEU A 209 7.48 6.90 24.09
C LEU A 209 7.66 6.79 25.61
N TYR A 210 8.60 5.94 26.06
CA TYR A 210 8.89 5.65 27.47
C TYR A 210 10.40 5.56 27.70
#